data_AF-A0A0L0DV15-F1
#
_entry.id   AF-A0A0L0DV15-F1
#
_cell.length_a   1.000
_cell.length_b   1.000
_cell.length_c   1.000
_cell.angle_alpha   90.00
_cell.angle_beta   90.00
_cell.angle_gamma   90.00
#
_symmetry.space_group_name_H-M   'P 1'
#
loop_
_entity.id
_entity.type
_entity.pdbx_description
1 polymer ?
#
loop_
_entity_poly.entity_id
_entity_poly.type
_entity_poly.pdbx_seq_one_letter_code
_entity_poly.pdbx_strand_id
1 'polypeptide(L)'
;MASLVELEAKVAELKAEVAAAQARGDMEAVAAAAAAYTQLSVEIEEASVREAAAGSSKKAEREQTEANARTKAQAGEQVVLHVYDLAAGALPAANRAASLVGLGAYHGGIEVYGAEVYFTFDAGIVTCAPGGNTAHVYNSAAVLGETMLSRRKVKAVISQMRRDGWIADNYDLLNRNCLHFARAFVEALGLPGDAVPAKLNRLAGIGSKLDAAARAVAGTSLSFLRAATSFASSSAATSSGGYTPPEASG
;
A
#
# COMPACT_ATOMS: atom_id res chain seq x y z
N MET A 1 -3.31 -51.19 -2.65
CA MET A 1 -3.65 -51.70 -4.00
C MET A 1 -2.35 -51.84 -4.76
N ALA A 2 -2.21 -52.91 -5.53
CA ALA A 2 -1.04 -53.09 -6.39
C ALA A 2 -1.01 -51.98 -7.45
N SER A 3 0.19 -51.50 -7.79
CA SER A 3 0.38 -50.55 -8.88
C SER A 3 0.12 -51.22 -10.24
N LEU A 4 -0.16 -50.43 -11.28
CA LEU A 4 -0.35 -50.94 -12.64
C LEU A 4 0.82 -51.84 -13.08
N VAL A 5 2.05 -51.42 -12.75
CA VAL A 5 3.29 -52.15 -13.03
C VAL A 5 3.36 -53.51 -12.33
N GLU A 6 2.93 -53.59 -11.06
CA GLU A 6 2.88 -54.85 -10.30
C GLU A 6 1.82 -55.81 -10.86
N LEU A 7 0.70 -55.29 -11.36
CA LEU A 7 -0.35 -56.10 -11.98
C LEU A 7 0.07 -56.62 -13.36
N GLU A 8 0.74 -55.80 -14.17
CA GLU A 8 1.31 -56.23 -15.46
C GLU A 8 2.37 -57.34 -15.31
N ALA A 9 3.18 -57.28 -14.24
CA ALA A 9 4.15 -58.33 -13.92
C ALA A 9 3.45 -59.67 -13.60
N LYS A 10 2.36 -59.64 -12.82
CA LYS A 10 1.55 -60.83 -12.51
C LYS A 10 0.89 -61.43 -13.76
N VAL A 11 0.49 -60.61 -14.73
CA VAL A 11 -0.03 -61.09 -16.04
C VAL A 11 1.05 -61.90 -16.76
N ALA A 12 2.30 -61.43 -16.74
CA ALA A 12 3.40 -62.14 -17.40
C ALA A 12 3.69 -63.50 -16.73
N GLU A 13 3.62 -63.56 -15.39
CA GLU A 13 3.79 -64.80 -14.63
C GLU A 13 2.67 -65.81 -14.91
N LEU A 14 1.40 -65.39 -14.89
CA LEU A 14 0.25 -66.24 -15.24
C LEU A 14 0.34 -66.76 -16.68
N LYS A 15 0.80 -65.95 -17.63
CA LYS A 15 1.01 -66.40 -19.02
C LYS A 15 2.06 -67.51 -19.11
N ALA A 16 3.14 -67.40 -18.34
CA ALA A 16 4.17 -68.45 -18.29
C ALA A 16 3.63 -69.74 -17.63
N GLU A 17 2.81 -69.62 -16.60
CA GLU A 17 2.17 -70.75 -15.92
C GLU A 17 1.17 -71.48 -16.82
N VAL A 18 0.34 -70.75 -17.56
CA VAL A 18 -0.57 -71.32 -18.58
C VAL A 18 0.20 -72.11 -19.63
N ALA A 19 1.28 -71.53 -20.17
CA ALA A 19 2.11 -72.19 -21.17
C ALA A 19 2.73 -73.49 -20.63
N ALA A 20 3.19 -73.48 -19.37
CA ALA A 20 3.74 -74.66 -18.72
C ALA A 20 2.67 -75.74 -18.42
N ALA A 21 1.47 -75.34 -18.02
CA ALA A 21 0.35 -76.26 -17.80
C ALA A 21 -0.14 -76.92 -19.10
N GLN A 22 -0.21 -76.15 -20.19
CA GLN A 22 -0.53 -76.66 -21.53
C GLN A 22 0.48 -77.70 -22.00
N ALA A 23 1.79 -77.46 -21.78
CA ALA A 23 2.84 -78.40 -22.15
C ALA A 23 2.75 -79.76 -21.40
N ARG A 24 2.13 -79.77 -20.21
CA ARG A 24 1.90 -80.98 -19.41
C ARG A 24 0.54 -81.64 -19.65
N GLY A 25 -0.35 -81.02 -20.45
CA GLY A 25 -1.72 -81.50 -20.67
C GLY A 25 -2.67 -81.31 -19.47
N ASP A 26 -2.31 -80.44 -18.52
CA ASP A 26 -3.08 -80.19 -17.30
C ASP A 26 -4.17 -79.14 -17.55
N MET A 27 -5.33 -79.58 -18.03
CA MET A 27 -6.45 -78.71 -18.38
C MET A 27 -7.10 -78.05 -17.16
N GLU A 28 -6.95 -78.61 -15.96
CA GLU A 28 -7.47 -78.03 -14.73
C GLU A 28 -6.65 -76.80 -14.31
N ALA A 29 -5.31 -76.91 -14.38
CA ALA A 29 -4.42 -75.78 -14.16
C ALA A 29 -4.59 -74.67 -15.23
N VAL A 30 -4.83 -75.05 -16.49
CA VAL A 30 -5.13 -74.08 -17.56
C VAL A 30 -6.44 -73.31 -17.28
N ALA A 31 -7.49 -74.00 -16.81
CA ALA A 31 -8.76 -73.36 -16.47
C ALA A 31 -8.64 -72.44 -15.24
N ALA A 32 -7.91 -72.87 -14.21
CA ALA A 32 -7.65 -72.07 -13.01
C ALA A 32 -6.87 -70.79 -13.34
N ALA A 33 -5.82 -70.90 -14.16
CA ALA A 33 -5.02 -69.75 -14.57
C ALA A 33 -5.80 -68.79 -15.50
N ALA A 34 -6.72 -69.29 -16.33
CA ALA A 34 -7.62 -68.46 -17.12
C ALA A 34 -8.61 -67.65 -16.25
N ALA A 35 -9.11 -68.26 -15.16
CA ALA A 35 -9.95 -67.55 -14.19
C ALA A 35 -9.15 -66.47 -13.44
N ALA A 36 -7.92 -66.77 -13.03
CA ALA A 36 -7.03 -65.81 -12.40
C ALA A 36 -6.66 -64.66 -13.35
N TYR A 37 -6.42 -64.95 -14.62
CA TYR A 37 -6.18 -63.94 -15.66
C TYR A 37 -7.38 -62.99 -15.82
N THR A 38 -8.60 -63.54 -15.80
CA THR A 38 -9.83 -62.73 -15.90
C THR A 38 -9.96 -61.79 -14.71
N GLN A 39 -9.71 -62.26 -13.48
CA GLN A 39 -9.72 -61.41 -12.28
C GLN A 39 -8.66 -60.30 -12.37
N LEU A 40 -7.45 -60.64 -12.78
CA LEU A 40 -6.34 -59.69 -12.89
C LEU A 40 -6.59 -58.63 -13.98
N SER A 41 -7.28 -59.00 -15.06
CA SER A 41 -7.65 -58.05 -16.13
C SER A 41 -8.61 -56.97 -15.65
N VAL A 42 -9.53 -57.31 -14.74
CA VAL A 42 -10.44 -56.34 -14.10
C VAL A 42 -9.66 -55.42 -13.17
N GLU A 43 -8.73 -55.96 -12.38
CA GLU A 43 -7.89 -55.15 -11.48
C GLU A 43 -7.01 -54.15 -12.23
N ILE A 44 -6.49 -54.53 -13.41
CA ILE A 44 -5.70 -53.65 -14.29
C ILE A 44 -6.55 -52.51 -14.83
N GLU A 45 -7.76 -52.80 -15.32
CA GLU A 45 -8.66 -51.78 -15.83
C GLU A 45 -9.00 -50.77 -14.72
N GLU A 46 -9.35 -51.26 -13.52
CA GLU A 46 -9.62 -50.39 -12.37
C GLU A 46 -8.39 -49.57 -11.92
N ALA A 47 -7.19 -50.16 -11.92
CA ALA A 47 -5.97 -49.46 -11.57
C ALA A 47 -5.64 -48.36 -12.60
N SER A 48 -5.83 -48.64 -13.90
CA SER A 48 -5.61 -47.67 -14.97
C SER A 48 -6.55 -46.46 -14.86
N VAL A 49 -7.82 -46.68 -14.53
CA VAL A 49 -8.82 -45.62 -14.32
C VAL A 49 -8.46 -44.76 -13.11
N ARG A 50 -7.98 -45.38 -12.01
CA ARG A 50 -7.53 -44.66 -10.81
C ARG A 50 -6.30 -43.79 -11.09
N GLU A 51 -5.31 -44.29 -11.83
CA GLU A 51 -4.12 -43.52 -12.19
C GLU A 51 -4.46 -42.35 -13.13
N ALA A 52 -5.35 -42.55 -14.10
CA ALA A 52 -5.84 -41.49 -14.98
C ALA A 52 -6.58 -40.38 -14.20
N ALA A 53 -7.43 -40.75 -13.24
CA ALA A 53 -8.12 -39.80 -12.37
C ALA A 53 -7.14 -39.02 -11.47
N ALA A 54 -6.14 -39.70 -10.90
CA ALA A 54 -5.11 -39.07 -10.08
C ALA A 54 -4.21 -38.11 -10.89
N GLY A 55 -3.88 -38.46 -12.13
CA GLY A 55 -3.13 -37.61 -13.05
C GLY A 55 -3.90 -36.34 -13.45
N SER A 56 -5.20 -36.47 -13.71
CA SER A 56 -6.09 -35.33 -13.99
C SER A 56 -6.18 -34.36 -12.81
N SER A 57 -6.33 -34.89 -11.59
CA SER A 57 -6.41 -34.08 -10.37
C SER A 57 -5.13 -33.27 -10.11
N LYS A 58 -3.94 -33.90 -10.25
CA LYS A 58 -2.64 -33.22 -10.11
C LYS A 58 -2.40 -32.14 -11.18
N LYS A 59 -2.85 -32.37 -12.41
CA LYS A 59 -2.75 -31.38 -13.50
C LYS A 59 -3.62 -30.15 -13.22
N ALA A 60 -4.86 -30.37 -12.79
CA ALA A 60 -5.78 -29.28 -12.45
C ALA A 60 -5.28 -28.45 -11.25
N GLU A 61 -4.77 -29.11 -10.20
CA GLU A 61 -4.22 -28.42 -9.04
C GLU A 61 -3.02 -27.54 -9.39
N ARG A 62 -2.13 -28.03 -10.26
CA ARG A 62 -0.97 -27.25 -10.74
C ARG A 62 -1.38 -26.06 -11.60
N GLU A 63 -2.30 -26.26 -12.54
CA GLU A 63 -2.82 -25.18 -13.40
C GLU A 63 -3.51 -24.09 -12.56
N GLN A 64 -4.28 -24.49 -11.55
CA GLN A 64 -4.95 -23.55 -10.65
C GLN A 64 -3.97 -22.81 -9.73
N THR A 65 -2.90 -23.48 -9.28
CA THR A 65 -1.82 -22.85 -8.51
C THR A 65 -1.07 -21.81 -9.34
N GLU A 66 -0.74 -22.14 -10.60
CA GLU A 66 -0.09 -21.23 -11.54
C GLU A 66 -0.99 -20.05 -11.92
N ALA A 67 -2.30 -20.29 -12.11
CA ALA A 67 -3.28 -19.23 -12.35
C ALA A 67 -3.40 -18.28 -11.14
N ASN A 68 -3.54 -18.82 -9.93
CA ASN A 68 -3.59 -18.03 -8.70
C ASN A 68 -2.32 -17.20 -8.49
N ALA A 69 -1.15 -17.77 -8.80
CA ALA A 69 0.12 -17.05 -8.73
C ALA A 69 0.21 -15.90 -9.75
N ARG A 70 -0.31 -16.09 -10.97
CA ARG A 70 -0.38 -15.03 -11.99
C ARG A 70 -1.33 -13.91 -11.59
N THR A 71 -2.51 -14.23 -11.06
CA THR A 71 -3.47 -13.23 -10.56
C THR A 71 -2.87 -12.42 -9.41
N LYS A 72 -2.17 -13.07 -8.48
CA LYS A 72 -1.49 -12.38 -7.37
C LYS A 72 -0.32 -11.50 -7.84
N ALA A 73 0.37 -11.88 -8.90
CA ALA A 73 1.43 -11.07 -9.50
C ALA A 73 0.90 -9.87 -10.31
N GLN A 74 -0.39 -9.88 -10.68
CA GLN A 74 -1.05 -8.81 -11.42
C GLN A 74 -1.89 -7.86 -10.56
N ALA A 75 -2.07 -8.15 -9.27
CA ALA A 75 -2.74 -7.24 -8.35
C ALA A 75 -1.81 -6.06 -7.98
N GLY A 76 -2.32 -4.84 -8.10
CA GLY A 76 -1.61 -3.65 -7.63
C GLY A 76 -1.56 -3.58 -6.10
N GLU A 77 -0.64 -2.78 -5.57
CA GLU A 77 -0.57 -2.49 -4.13
C GLU A 77 -1.42 -1.25 -3.82
N GLN A 78 -2.28 -1.34 -2.80
CA GLN A 78 -3.08 -0.18 -2.38
C GLN A 78 -2.21 0.97 -1.89
N VAL A 79 -2.59 2.18 -2.28
CA VAL A 79 -2.01 3.44 -1.82
C VAL A 79 -3.05 4.16 -0.98
N VAL A 80 -2.71 4.45 0.27
CA VAL A 80 -3.64 5.02 1.26
C VAL A 80 -3.10 6.35 1.76
N LEU A 81 -3.95 7.37 1.79
CA LEU A 81 -3.66 8.65 2.43
C LEU A 81 -4.09 8.60 3.89
N HIS A 82 -3.18 8.91 4.80
CA HIS A 82 -3.46 9.17 6.21
C HIS A 82 -3.50 10.67 6.46
N VAL A 83 -4.51 11.13 7.18
CA VAL A 83 -4.74 12.54 7.51
C VAL A 83 -4.74 12.72 9.03
N TYR A 84 -4.04 13.76 9.48
CA TYR A 84 -3.92 14.11 10.88
C TYR A 84 -4.22 15.61 11.07
N ASP A 85 -4.86 15.94 12.18
CA ASP A 85 -5.04 17.33 12.61
C ASP A 85 -3.72 17.84 13.24
N LEU A 86 -3.26 19.03 12.83
CA LEU A 86 -2.06 19.62 13.42
C LEU A 86 -2.29 19.97 14.89
N ALA A 87 -1.57 19.27 15.78
CA ALA A 87 -1.48 19.66 17.18
C ALA A 87 -0.69 20.97 17.33
N ALA A 88 -1.19 21.89 18.17
CA ALA A 88 -0.61 23.21 18.40
C ALA A 88 0.88 23.21 18.81
N GLY A 89 1.35 22.12 19.43
CA GLY A 89 2.74 21.94 19.87
C GLY A 89 3.72 21.47 18.80
N ALA A 90 3.22 21.03 17.62
CA ALA A 90 4.06 20.43 16.59
C ALA A 90 4.70 21.45 15.62
N LEU A 91 4.48 22.75 15.85
CA LEU A 91 5.03 23.84 15.03
C LEU A 91 6.22 24.53 15.73
N PRO A 92 7.29 24.91 14.99
CA PRO A 92 8.37 25.73 15.50
C PRO A 92 7.89 27.04 16.12
N ALA A 93 8.64 27.57 17.09
CA ALA A 93 8.30 28.77 17.84
C ALA A 93 7.95 30.00 16.99
N ALA A 94 8.67 30.17 15.88
CA ALA A 94 8.44 31.26 14.93
C ALA A 94 7.06 31.19 14.25
N ASN A 95 6.46 30.00 14.16
CA ASN A 95 5.14 29.77 13.56
C ASN A 95 4.01 29.75 14.59
N ARG A 96 4.30 29.90 15.90
CA ARG A 96 3.30 29.93 16.97
C ARG A 96 2.49 31.23 17.05
N ALA A 97 2.98 32.32 16.43
CA ALA A 97 2.29 33.61 16.42
C ALA A 97 0.98 33.59 15.60
N ALA A 98 0.81 32.63 14.67
CA ALA A 98 -0.45 32.33 14.04
C ALA A 98 -0.96 31.00 14.62
N SER A 99 -1.90 31.06 15.58
CA SER A 99 -2.62 29.86 15.99
C SER A 99 -3.45 29.36 14.80
N LEU A 100 -2.85 28.48 14.00
CA LEU A 100 -3.48 27.78 12.86
C LEU A 100 -4.48 26.70 13.31
N VAL A 101 -4.59 26.49 14.63
CA VAL A 101 -5.64 25.68 15.26
C VAL A 101 -6.99 26.28 14.88
N GLY A 102 -7.77 25.55 14.07
CA GLY A 102 -9.08 25.98 13.56
C GLY A 102 -9.10 26.51 12.12
N LEU A 103 -7.94 26.66 11.45
CA LEU A 103 -7.86 27.11 10.05
C LEU A 103 -7.75 25.98 9.00
N GLY A 104 -7.87 24.71 9.43
CA GLY A 104 -7.80 23.55 8.53
C GLY A 104 -6.36 23.20 8.11
N ALA A 105 -5.44 23.23 9.07
CA ALA A 105 -4.08 22.77 8.89
C ALA A 105 -4.03 21.24 9.09
N TYR A 106 -3.77 20.49 8.02
CA TYR A 106 -3.66 19.04 8.07
C TYR A 106 -2.23 18.58 7.80
N HIS A 107 -1.84 17.50 8.46
CA HIS A 107 -0.67 16.72 8.12
C HIS A 107 -1.13 15.48 7.35
N GLY A 108 -0.34 15.05 6.38
CA GLY A 108 -0.66 13.87 5.59
C GLY A 108 0.56 13.00 5.30
N GLY A 109 0.31 11.69 5.29
CA GLY A 109 1.25 10.65 4.93
C GLY A 109 0.65 9.68 3.92
N ILE A 110 1.50 9.09 3.09
CA ILE A 110 1.10 8.10 2.09
C ILE A 110 1.60 6.73 2.53
N GLU A 111 0.67 5.82 2.78
CA GLU A 111 0.95 4.42 3.01
C GLU A 111 0.97 3.65 1.69
N VAL A 112 2.00 2.82 1.55
CA VAL A 112 2.11 1.80 0.50
C VAL A 112 2.95 0.64 1.03
N TYR A 113 2.55 -0.61 0.78
CA TYR A 113 3.24 -1.80 1.29
C TYR A 113 3.36 -1.85 2.83
N GLY A 114 2.39 -1.28 3.56
CA GLY A 114 2.36 -1.23 5.02
C GLY A 114 3.38 -0.29 5.65
N ALA A 115 3.87 0.70 4.90
CA ALA A 115 4.76 1.74 5.38
C ALA A 115 4.21 3.12 5.00
N GLU A 116 3.96 3.96 6.01
CA GLU A 116 3.51 5.34 5.81
C GLU A 116 4.71 6.26 5.64
N VAL A 117 4.72 7.06 4.58
CA VAL A 117 5.79 7.98 4.20
C VAL A 117 5.27 9.41 4.16
N TYR A 118 5.95 10.32 4.84
CA TYR A 118 5.56 11.73 4.94
C TYR A 118 6.79 12.63 4.98
N PHE A 119 6.58 13.93 4.78
CA PHE A 119 7.65 14.93 4.75
C PHE A 119 7.54 15.89 5.93
N THR A 120 8.65 16.11 6.64
CA THR A 120 8.72 16.92 7.86
C THR A 120 9.79 18.01 7.75
N PHE A 121 9.67 19.02 8.60
CA PHE A 121 10.58 20.16 8.63
C PHE A 121 11.93 19.85 9.30
N ASP A 122 12.01 18.80 10.11
CA ASP A 122 13.17 18.44 10.92
C ASP A 122 14.04 17.34 10.27
N ALA A 123 13.42 16.38 9.58
CA ALA A 123 14.09 15.20 9.04
C ALA A 123 13.87 14.99 7.53
N GLY A 124 13.05 15.83 6.89
CA GLY A 124 12.69 15.65 5.49
C GLY A 124 11.75 14.46 5.32
N ILE A 125 12.04 13.54 4.40
CA ILE A 125 11.18 12.35 4.24
C ILE A 125 11.40 11.40 5.43
N VAL A 126 10.32 10.98 6.08
CA VAL A 126 10.28 10.04 7.20
C VAL A 126 9.35 8.88 6.87
N THR A 127 9.52 7.76 7.57
CA THR A 127 8.66 6.58 7.41
C THR A 127 8.25 6.06 8.79
N CYS A 128 6.99 5.65 8.95
CA CYS A 128 6.49 4.98 10.15
C CYS A 128 5.53 3.82 9.78
N ALA A 129 5.03 3.13 10.81
CA ALA A 129 3.91 2.22 10.65
C ALA A 129 2.63 3.01 10.30
N PRO A 130 1.67 2.44 9.58
CA PRO A 130 0.41 3.10 9.23
C PRO A 130 -0.31 3.69 10.44
N GLY A 131 -0.71 4.96 10.37
CA GLY A 131 -1.36 5.68 11.48
C GLY A 131 -0.39 6.01 12.64
N GLY A 132 0.91 5.81 12.44
CA GLY A 132 1.92 5.84 13.50
C GLY A 132 2.55 7.21 13.75
N ASN A 133 2.10 8.28 13.11
CA ASN A 133 2.60 9.62 13.41
C ASN A 133 1.98 10.13 14.73
N THR A 134 2.74 10.03 15.82
CA THR A 134 2.32 10.44 17.17
C THR A 134 2.50 11.94 17.44
N ALA A 135 3.13 12.70 16.54
CA ALA A 135 3.29 14.14 16.69
C ALA A 135 2.00 14.93 16.40
N HIS A 136 1.00 14.27 15.82
CA HIS A 136 -0.28 14.87 15.41
C HIS A 136 -1.46 13.99 15.85
N VAL A 137 -2.66 14.54 15.79
CA VAL A 137 -3.88 13.79 16.16
C VAL A 137 -4.41 13.11 14.91
N TYR A 138 -4.44 11.77 14.93
CA TYR A 138 -4.97 11.00 13.80
C TYR A 138 -6.45 11.32 13.55
N ASN A 139 -6.80 11.57 12.29
CA ASN A 139 -8.15 11.96 11.88
C ASN A 139 -8.80 10.86 11.03
N SER A 140 -8.22 10.53 9.87
CA SER A 140 -8.83 9.61 8.92
C SER A 140 -7.83 9.00 7.94
N ALA A 141 -8.24 7.92 7.27
CA ALA A 141 -7.53 7.33 6.14
C ALA A 141 -8.46 7.17 4.92
N ALA A 142 -7.90 7.31 3.72
CA ALA A 142 -8.61 7.17 2.46
C ALA A 142 -7.78 6.41 1.41
N VAL A 143 -8.37 5.38 0.80
CA VAL A 143 -7.75 4.67 -0.33
C VAL A 143 -7.74 5.59 -1.54
N LEU A 144 -6.56 5.82 -2.11
CA LEU A 144 -6.37 6.67 -3.29
C LEU A 144 -6.39 5.88 -4.60
N GLY A 145 -6.02 4.61 -4.56
CA GLY A 145 -5.92 3.72 -5.71
C GLY A 145 -4.87 2.64 -5.50
N GLU A 146 -4.36 2.09 -6.61
CA GLU A 146 -3.36 1.03 -6.59
C GLU A 146 -2.13 1.41 -7.43
N THR A 147 -0.94 1.05 -6.94
CA THR A 147 0.32 1.16 -7.69
C THR A 147 0.76 -0.20 -8.24
N MET A 148 1.22 -0.21 -9.48
CA MET A 148 1.85 -1.40 -10.10
C MET A 148 3.36 -1.47 -9.82
N LEU A 149 3.90 -0.50 -9.07
CA LEU A 149 5.31 -0.50 -8.70
C LEU A 149 5.58 -1.50 -7.59
N SER A 150 6.60 -2.34 -7.77
CA SER A 150 7.05 -3.23 -6.70
C SER A 150 7.63 -2.45 -5.52
N ARG A 151 7.62 -3.04 -4.31
CA ARG A 151 8.23 -2.47 -3.09
C ARG A 151 9.65 -1.93 -3.31
N ARG A 152 10.46 -2.60 -4.15
CA ARG A 152 11.82 -2.14 -4.50
C ARG A 152 11.79 -0.84 -5.33
N LYS A 153 10.88 -0.74 -6.29
CA LYS A 153 10.70 0.48 -7.10
C LYS A 153 10.19 1.64 -6.26
N VAL A 154 9.25 1.39 -5.34
CA VAL A 154 8.79 2.41 -4.37
C VAL A 154 9.95 2.98 -3.55
N LYS A 155 10.83 2.12 -3.00
CA LYS A 155 12.04 2.57 -2.28
C LYS A 155 12.98 3.40 -3.16
N ALA A 156 13.09 3.06 -4.45
CA ALA A 156 13.88 3.83 -5.41
C ALA A 156 13.27 5.21 -5.68
N VAL A 157 11.93 5.29 -5.80
CA VAL A 157 11.18 6.55 -5.92
C VAL A 157 11.44 7.45 -4.70
N ILE A 158 11.29 6.92 -3.48
CA ILE A 158 11.56 7.68 -2.25
C ILE A 158 13.01 8.20 -2.24
N SER A 159 13.96 7.37 -2.65
CA SER A 159 15.38 7.76 -2.74
C SER A 159 15.61 8.84 -3.80
N GLN A 160 14.89 8.80 -4.92
CA GLN A 160 14.94 9.83 -5.96
C GLN A 160 14.35 11.14 -5.45
N MET A 161 13.21 11.11 -4.77
CA MET A 161 12.59 12.30 -4.19
C MET A 161 13.53 13.01 -3.19
N ARG A 162 14.29 12.26 -2.36
CA ARG A 162 15.33 12.86 -1.52
C ARG A 162 16.37 13.63 -2.35
N ARG A 163 16.83 13.06 -3.48
CA ARG A 163 17.76 13.72 -4.39
C ARG A 163 17.15 14.95 -5.08
N ASP A 164 15.85 14.93 -5.35
CA ASP A 164 15.10 16.05 -5.93
C ASP A 164 14.81 17.18 -4.91
N GLY A 165 15.43 17.11 -3.72
CA GLY A 165 15.40 18.16 -2.73
C GLY A 165 14.23 18.08 -1.74
N TRP A 166 13.56 16.94 -1.60
CA TRP A 166 12.65 16.67 -0.47
C TRP A 166 13.46 16.38 0.81
N ILE A 167 14.23 17.39 1.25
CA ILE A 167 15.07 17.41 2.46
C ILE A 167 14.52 18.43 3.46
N ALA A 168 14.87 18.28 4.75
CA ALA A 168 14.37 19.12 5.85
C ALA A 168 14.49 20.63 5.55
N ASP A 169 15.68 21.06 5.10
CA ASP A 169 16.00 22.47 4.81
C ASP A 169 15.09 23.12 3.74
N ASN A 170 14.44 22.31 2.90
CA ASN A 170 13.53 22.79 1.85
C ASN A 170 12.06 22.75 2.29
N TYR A 171 11.76 22.43 3.55
CA TYR A 171 10.39 22.44 4.05
C TYR A 171 9.87 23.87 4.17
N ASP A 172 8.75 24.15 3.52
CA ASP A 172 8.02 25.41 3.61
C ASP A 172 6.55 25.12 3.89
N LEU A 173 6.03 25.68 4.99
CA LEU A 173 4.66 25.42 5.44
C LEU A 173 3.59 25.74 4.37
N LEU A 174 3.85 26.73 3.53
CA LEU A 174 2.91 27.24 2.53
C LEU A 174 3.18 26.66 1.14
N ASN A 175 4.43 26.48 0.75
CA ASN A 175 4.81 26.20 -0.64
C ASN A 175 5.44 24.81 -0.85
N ARG A 176 5.92 24.15 0.21
CA ARG A 176 6.60 22.85 0.13
C ARG A 176 6.47 22.08 1.45
N ASN A 177 5.26 21.63 1.73
CA ASN A 177 4.89 20.93 2.96
C ASN A 177 4.58 19.44 2.72
N CYS A 178 4.17 18.73 3.78
CA CYS A 178 3.78 17.32 3.74
C CYS A 178 2.70 16.99 2.68
N LEU A 179 1.73 17.87 2.43
CA LEU A 179 0.67 17.62 1.44
C LEU A 179 1.13 17.85 0.00
N HIS A 180 2.10 18.75 -0.23
CA HIS A 180 2.77 18.86 -1.53
C HIS A 180 3.59 17.61 -1.82
N PHE A 181 4.30 17.10 -0.80
CA PHE A 181 5.02 15.84 -0.90
C PHE A 181 4.08 14.68 -1.19
N ALA A 182 2.98 14.55 -0.45
CA ALA A 182 1.99 13.48 -0.62
C ALA A 182 1.48 13.43 -2.07
N ARG A 183 1.13 14.59 -2.65
CA ARG A 183 0.74 14.68 -4.06
C ARG A 183 1.84 14.24 -5.01
N ALA A 184 3.05 14.80 -4.87
CA ALA A 184 4.18 14.46 -5.74
C ALA A 184 4.56 12.97 -5.64
N PHE A 185 4.43 12.37 -4.45
CA PHE A 185 4.72 10.96 -4.23
C PHE A 185 3.65 10.07 -4.87
N VAL A 186 2.37 10.40 -4.73
CA VAL A 186 1.26 9.69 -5.40
C VAL A 186 1.40 9.73 -6.92
N GLU A 187 1.78 10.88 -7.49
CA GLU A 187 2.10 11.01 -8.92
C GLU A 187 3.27 10.08 -9.31
N ALA A 188 4.33 10.05 -8.51
CA ALA A 188 5.48 9.16 -8.73
C ALA A 188 5.16 7.66 -8.54
N LEU A 189 4.08 7.32 -7.84
CA LEU A 189 3.55 5.96 -7.72
C LEU A 189 2.68 5.56 -8.93
N GLY A 190 2.44 6.46 -9.87
CA GLY A 190 1.64 6.22 -11.08
C GLY A 190 0.14 6.46 -10.90
N LEU A 191 -0.26 7.13 -9.82
CA LEU A 191 -1.63 7.55 -9.58
C LEU A 191 -1.82 9.02 -10.01
N PRO A 192 -3.05 9.46 -10.32
CA PRO A 192 -3.29 10.86 -10.65
C PRO A 192 -3.09 11.74 -9.41
N GLY A 193 -2.41 12.88 -9.56
CA GLY A 193 -2.03 13.73 -8.44
C GLY A 193 -3.18 14.46 -7.74
N ASP A 194 -4.33 14.58 -8.40
CA ASP A 194 -5.56 15.09 -7.81
C ASP A 194 -6.27 14.06 -6.91
N ALA A 195 -5.75 12.83 -6.82
CA ALA A 195 -6.20 11.85 -5.82
C ALA A 195 -6.01 12.35 -4.39
N VAL A 196 -4.98 13.18 -4.13
CA VAL A 196 -4.83 13.88 -2.84
C VAL A 196 -5.72 15.13 -2.85
N PRO A 197 -6.77 15.23 -2.01
CA PRO A 197 -7.71 16.33 -2.09
C PRO A 197 -7.04 17.69 -1.80
N ALA A 198 -7.06 18.61 -2.78
CA ALA A 198 -6.48 19.95 -2.64
C ALA A 198 -7.06 20.75 -1.46
N LYS A 199 -8.30 20.42 -1.04
CA LYS A 199 -8.96 21.01 0.14
C LYS A 199 -8.25 20.70 1.45
N LEU A 200 -7.36 19.71 1.53
CA LEU A 200 -6.55 19.46 2.72
C LEU A 200 -5.42 20.49 2.86
N ASN A 201 -5.01 21.13 1.77
CA ASN A 201 -3.90 22.09 1.75
C ASN A 201 -4.38 23.53 1.62
N ARG A 202 -5.46 23.92 2.34
CA ARG A 202 -6.05 25.28 2.22
C ARG A 202 -5.05 26.38 2.58
N LEU A 203 -4.11 26.09 3.48
CA LEU A 203 -3.04 27.03 3.87
C LEU A 203 -2.07 27.35 2.72
N ALA A 204 -1.72 26.38 1.88
CA ALA A 204 -0.92 26.63 0.68
C ALA A 204 -1.66 27.50 -0.36
N GLY A 205 -2.99 27.35 -0.41
CA GLY A 205 -3.86 28.21 -1.21
C GLY A 205 -3.85 29.69 -0.78
N ILE A 206 -3.42 30.00 0.45
CA ILE A 206 -3.25 31.37 0.95
C ILE A 206 -1.87 31.90 0.57
N GLY A 207 -0.81 31.09 0.72
CA GLY A 207 0.56 31.46 0.32
C GLY A 207 0.67 31.81 -1.16
N SER A 208 0.08 30.99 -2.04
CA SER A 208 0.05 31.25 -3.49
C SER A 208 -0.66 32.56 -3.87
N LYS A 209 -1.69 32.98 -3.11
CA LYS A 209 -2.38 34.27 -3.31
C LYS A 209 -1.56 35.45 -2.82
N LEU A 210 -0.84 35.28 -1.70
CA LEU A 210 0.08 36.29 -1.18
C LEU A 210 1.29 36.48 -2.09
N ASP A 211 1.84 35.40 -2.66
CA ASP A 211 2.91 35.45 -3.67
C ASP A 211 2.45 36.12 -4.96
N ALA A 212 1.23 35.81 -5.44
CA ALA A 212 0.64 36.47 -6.60
C ALA A 212 0.42 37.96 -6.35
N ALA A 213 -0.05 38.33 -5.15
CA ALA A 213 -0.18 39.73 -4.75
C ALA A 213 1.18 40.41 -4.60
N ALA A 214 2.18 39.76 -4.00
CA ALA A 214 3.53 40.30 -3.86
C ALA A 214 4.22 40.50 -5.21
N ARG A 215 4.06 39.57 -6.16
CA ARG A 215 4.54 39.73 -7.54
C ARG A 215 3.79 40.83 -8.30
N ALA A 216 2.50 41.00 -8.05
CA ALA A 216 1.72 42.10 -8.61
C ALA A 216 2.15 43.47 -8.04
N VAL A 217 2.64 43.50 -6.79
CA VAL A 217 3.13 44.72 -6.13
C VAL A 217 4.63 44.97 -6.37
N ALA A 218 5.41 43.97 -6.81
CA ALA A 218 6.83 44.13 -7.15
C ALA A 218 7.09 45.11 -8.32
N GLY A 219 6.04 45.56 -9.04
CA GLY A 219 6.10 46.66 -10.00
C GLY A 219 5.86 48.05 -9.41
N THR A 220 5.53 48.18 -8.12
CA THR A 220 5.13 49.45 -7.50
C THR A 220 5.87 49.64 -6.17
N SER A 221 6.63 50.73 -6.07
CA SER A 221 7.52 51.12 -4.96
C SER A 221 7.20 50.52 -3.57
N LEU A 222 8.20 49.85 -2.99
CA LEU A 222 8.24 49.21 -1.65
C LEU A 222 7.85 50.11 -0.46
N SER A 223 7.57 51.39 -0.69
CA SER A 223 7.16 52.36 0.33
C SER A 223 5.73 52.13 0.84
N PHE A 224 4.83 51.62 -0.01
CA PHE A 224 3.41 51.44 0.34
C PHE A 224 3.15 50.16 1.17
N LEU A 225 3.94 49.09 0.95
CA LEU A 225 3.78 47.83 1.68
C LEU A 225 4.12 47.94 3.17
N ARG A 226 4.95 48.91 3.57
CA ARG A 226 5.29 49.16 4.96
C ARG A 226 4.16 49.83 5.76
N ALA A 227 3.26 50.54 5.07
CA ALA A 227 2.08 51.14 5.69
C ALA A 227 0.96 50.11 5.92
N ALA A 228 0.77 49.17 4.98
CA ALA A 228 -0.25 48.12 5.11
C ALA A 228 0.10 47.09 6.20
N THR A 229 1.38 46.78 6.40
CA THR A 229 1.83 45.91 7.51
C THR A 229 1.71 46.61 8.87
N SER A 230 1.79 47.93 8.93
CA SER A 230 1.58 48.69 10.18
C SER A 230 0.11 48.74 10.62
N PHE A 231 -0.85 48.69 9.69
CA PHE A 231 -2.28 48.72 10.05
C PHE A 231 -2.74 47.40 10.67
N ALA A 232 -2.22 46.27 10.18
CA ALA A 232 -2.54 44.95 10.72
C ALA A 232 -1.98 44.71 12.15
N SER A 233 -0.88 45.40 12.52
CA SER A 233 -0.31 45.31 13.88
C SER A 233 -1.03 46.19 14.92
N SER A 234 -1.82 47.19 14.51
CA SER A 234 -2.47 48.12 15.46
C SER A 234 -3.87 47.69 15.90
N SER A 235 -4.52 46.72 15.24
CA SER A 235 -5.87 46.25 15.63
C SER A 235 -5.86 45.12 16.68
N ALA A 236 -4.69 44.63 17.10
CA ALA A 236 -4.56 43.57 18.11
C ALA A 236 -4.25 44.10 19.54
N ALA A 237 -4.22 45.42 19.74
CA ALA A 237 -3.83 46.04 21.01
C ALA A 237 -4.88 47.00 21.58
N THR A 238 -6.16 46.60 21.63
CA THR A 238 -7.16 47.31 22.46
C THR A 238 -8.29 46.36 22.93
N SER A 239 -8.02 45.50 23.93
CA SER A 239 -9.04 45.04 24.88
C SER A 239 -8.42 44.39 26.12
N SER A 240 -7.83 45.20 27.00
CA SER A 240 -7.61 44.82 28.40
C SER A 240 -8.11 45.97 29.28
N GLY A 241 -9.44 46.10 29.36
CA GLY A 241 -10.09 46.98 30.34
C GLY A 241 -10.10 46.29 31.70
N GLY A 242 -9.26 46.78 32.61
CA GLY A 242 -9.20 46.31 33.99
C GLY A 242 -10.46 46.65 34.77
N TYR A 243 -10.96 45.67 35.52
CA TYR A 243 -11.98 45.86 36.54
C TYR A 243 -11.27 46.10 37.88
N THR A 244 -11.40 47.31 38.42
CA THR A 244 -11.01 47.68 39.79
C THR A 244 -12.27 47.74 40.66
N PRO A 245 -12.38 46.99 41.76
CA PRO A 245 -13.49 47.15 42.70
C PRO A 245 -13.31 48.41 43.56
N PRO A 246 -14.39 49.10 43.96
CA PRO A 246 -14.29 50.27 44.83
C PRO A 246 -14.18 49.86 46.31
N GLU A 247 -13.10 50.29 46.97
CA GLU A 247 -13.10 50.55 48.41
C GLU A 247 -13.47 52.02 48.64
N ALA A 248 -14.38 52.28 49.59
CA ALA A 248 -14.21 53.32 50.61
C ALA A 248 -15.41 53.38 51.57
N SER A 249 -15.15 52.93 52.81
CA SER A 249 -15.39 53.63 54.09
C SER A 249 -16.80 54.11 54.47
N GLY A 250 -17.31 53.48 55.53
CA GLY A 250 -18.25 53.98 56.54
C GLY A 250 -18.15 53.08 57.76
#